data_AF-H5Y2M7-F1
#
_entry.id   AF-H5Y2M7-F1
#
_cell.length_a   1.000
_cell.length_b   1.000
_cell.length_c   1.000
_cell.angle_alpha   90.00
_cell.angle_beta   90.00
_cell.angle_gamma   90.00
#
_symmetry.space_group_name_H-M   'P 1'
#
loop_
_entity.id
_entity.type
_entity.pdbx_description
1 polymer ?
#
loop_
_entity_poly.entity_id
_entity_poly.type
_entity_poly.pdbx_seq_one_letter_code
_entity_poly.pdbx_strand_id
1 'polypeptide(L)'
;MKWQPSIPVKSTLSPRVDAAIYKKDFKFDFVKGGFIPGSWVEGLDAFIQRFVKVLLTNETPIIKYGLYELLPKSQSQADFEQECITLSSAIVTHKFSDSTPNDPNGLGYTVEEIYGISKETLDDVNYLIVSAMITGVENKVELKVPLTLLEKNKQ
;
A
#
# COMPACT_ATOMS: atom_id res chain seq x y z
N MET A 1 9.68 -11.71 -9.51
CA MET A 1 10.71 -11.33 -8.52
C MET A 1 10.05 -11.27 -7.16
N LYS A 2 10.75 -11.66 -6.09
CA LYS A 2 10.19 -11.72 -4.73
C LYS A 2 11.25 -11.35 -3.71
N TRP A 3 10.87 -10.54 -2.74
CA TRP A 3 11.67 -10.21 -1.57
C TRP A 3 10.92 -10.65 -0.32
N GLN A 4 11.62 -11.36 0.56
CA GLN A 4 11.10 -11.85 1.83
C GLN A 4 12.18 -11.69 2.90
N PRO A 5 12.08 -10.70 3.80
CA PRO A 5 13.08 -10.50 4.83
C PRO A 5 13.04 -11.64 5.86
N SER A 6 14.17 -11.89 6.52
CA SER A 6 14.27 -12.85 7.62
C SER A 6 13.50 -12.39 8.86
N ILE A 7 13.34 -11.08 9.04
CA ILE A 7 12.55 -10.45 10.10
C ILE A 7 11.56 -9.49 9.42
N PRO A 8 10.25 -9.57 9.73
CA PRO A 8 9.27 -8.65 9.16
C PRO A 8 9.61 -7.20 9.49
N VAL A 9 9.39 -6.29 8.54
CA VAL A 9 9.58 -4.86 8.77
C VAL A 9 8.39 -4.34 9.57
N LYS A 10 8.64 -3.83 10.78
CA LYS A 10 7.58 -3.46 11.73
C LYS A 10 7.36 -1.95 11.82
N SER A 11 6.11 -1.55 12.00
CA SER A 11 5.76 -0.19 12.38
C SER A 11 6.12 0.07 13.85
N THR A 12 6.55 1.29 14.13
CA THR A 12 6.74 1.80 15.49
C THR A 12 5.70 2.86 15.85
N LEU A 13 4.73 3.13 14.96
CA LEU A 13 3.72 4.17 15.16
C LEU A 13 2.61 3.73 16.12
N SER A 14 2.23 4.64 17.00
CA SER A 14 1.13 4.50 17.96
C SER A 14 0.31 5.80 18.05
N PRO A 15 -1.00 5.75 18.34
CA PRO A 15 -1.81 4.54 18.60
C PRO A 15 -2.08 3.71 17.34
N ARG A 16 -2.38 2.41 17.50
CA ARG A 16 -2.76 1.55 16.36
C ARG A 16 -4.20 1.84 15.94
N VAL A 17 -4.44 1.86 14.63
CA VAL A 17 -5.77 2.08 14.03
C VAL A 17 -6.24 0.79 13.42
N ASP A 18 -7.33 0.24 13.96
CA ASP A 18 -7.99 -0.97 13.48
C ASP A 18 -8.54 -0.75 12.05
N ALA A 19 -8.32 -1.70 11.14
CA ALA A 19 -8.84 -1.60 9.78
C ALA A 19 -10.38 -1.64 9.72
N ALA A 20 -11.05 -2.24 10.70
CA ALA A 20 -12.50 -2.34 10.76
C ALA A 20 -13.20 -0.99 10.93
N ILE A 21 -12.52 0.04 11.46
CA ILE A 21 -13.12 1.36 11.70
C ILE A 21 -13.05 2.29 10.48
N TYR A 22 -12.43 1.85 9.38
CA TYR A 22 -12.34 2.65 8.17
C TYR A 22 -13.73 2.90 7.59
N LYS A 23 -14.07 4.17 7.45
CA LYS A 23 -15.39 4.62 7.01
C LYS A 23 -15.66 4.21 5.57
N LYS A 24 -16.95 4.10 5.25
CA LYS A 24 -17.45 3.84 3.91
C LYS A 24 -16.93 4.86 2.90
N ASP A 25 -16.44 4.37 1.76
CA ASP A 25 -15.91 5.15 0.64
C ASP A 25 -16.39 4.59 -0.70
N PHE A 26 -16.40 5.42 -1.74
CA PHE A 26 -16.75 4.99 -3.10
C PHE A 26 -15.73 3.98 -3.61
N LYS A 27 -16.20 2.86 -4.16
CA LYS A 27 -15.28 1.83 -4.69
C LYS A 27 -14.57 2.33 -5.94
N PHE A 28 -13.26 2.16 -6.00
CA PHE A 28 -12.41 2.50 -7.15
C PHE A 28 -11.83 1.24 -7.80
N ASP A 29 -11.90 1.16 -9.12
CA ASP A 29 -11.23 0.15 -9.94
C ASP A 29 -9.85 0.68 -10.37
N PHE A 30 -8.80 0.23 -9.69
CA PHE A 30 -7.42 0.66 -9.98
C PHE A 30 -6.86 0.08 -11.28
N VAL A 31 -7.47 -0.96 -11.86
CA VAL A 31 -7.06 -1.51 -13.16
C VAL A 31 -7.64 -0.66 -14.29
N LYS A 32 -8.93 -0.31 -14.19
CA LYS A 32 -9.62 0.52 -15.18
C LYS A 32 -9.40 2.03 -14.99
N GLY A 33 -9.00 2.45 -13.79
CA GLY A 33 -8.72 3.84 -13.45
C GLY A 33 -9.97 4.69 -13.22
N GLY A 34 -10.98 4.16 -12.53
CA GLY A 34 -12.22 4.91 -12.28
C GLY A 34 -13.08 4.37 -11.16
N PHE A 35 -14.04 5.17 -10.70
CA PHE A 35 -15.03 4.73 -9.72
C PHE A 35 -15.96 3.67 -10.31
N ILE A 36 -16.41 2.75 -9.47
CA ILE A 36 -17.45 1.77 -9.82
C ILE A 36 -18.80 2.35 -9.35
N PRO A 37 -19.69 2.78 -10.27
CA PRO A 37 -20.95 3.41 -9.90
C PRO A 37 -21.81 2.51 -8.99
N GLY A 38 -22.41 3.10 -7.96
CA GLY A 38 -23.27 2.39 -7.00
C GLY A 38 -22.55 1.41 -6.07
N SER A 39 -21.21 1.31 -6.14
CA SER A 39 -20.42 0.41 -5.31
C SER A 39 -19.62 1.16 -4.25
N TRP A 40 -19.48 0.51 -3.09
CA TRP A 40 -18.82 1.09 -1.92
C TRP A 40 -17.90 0.04 -1.27
N VAL A 41 -16.94 0.53 -0.51
CA VAL A 41 -16.06 -0.27 0.36
C VAL A 41 -16.09 0.31 1.78
N GLU A 42 -15.90 -0.52 2.79
CA GLU A 42 -15.81 -0.13 4.20
C GLU A 42 -14.88 -1.09 4.96
N GLY A 43 -14.47 -0.72 6.17
CA GLY A 43 -13.56 -1.54 6.97
C GLY A 43 -12.26 -1.88 6.24
N LEU A 44 -11.89 -3.17 6.27
CA LEU A 44 -10.67 -3.66 5.63
C LEU A 44 -10.60 -3.30 4.14
N ASP A 45 -11.68 -3.42 3.39
CA ASP A 45 -11.68 -3.10 1.95
C ASP A 45 -11.44 -1.61 1.69
N ALA A 46 -11.98 -0.72 2.54
CA ALA A 46 -11.70 0.71 2.46
C ALA A 46 -10.24 1.02 2.81
N PHE A 47 -9.66 0.32 3.79
CA PHE A 47 -8.24 0.41 4.07
C PHE A 47 -7.38 -0.08 2.89
N ILE A 48 -7.71 -1.22 2.27
CA ILE A 48 -7.00 -1.75 1.10
C ILE A 48 -7.05 -0.75 -0.06
N GLN A 49 -8.22 -0.18 -0.34
CA GLN A 49 -8.36 0.88 -1.34
C GLN A 49 -7.46 2.08 -1.03
N ARG A 50 -7.42 2.52 0.23
CA ARG A 50 -6.54 3.61 0.67
C ARG A 50 -5.07 3.25 0.50
N PHE A 51 -4.67 2.04 0.88
CA PHE A 51 -3.32 1.53 0.73
C PHE A 51 -2.87 1.60 -0.73
N VAL A 52 -3.66 1.04 -1.64
CA VAL A 52 -3.39 1.06 -3.08
C VAL A 52 -3.32 2.51 -3.59
N LYS A 53 -4.25 3.38 -3.18
CA LYS A 53 -4.26 4.79 -3.56
C LYS A 53 -2.98 5.52 -3.14
N VAL A 54 -2.54 5.36 -1.88
CA VAL A 54 -1.31 5.98 -1.36
C VAL A 54 -0.09 5.52 -2.17
N LEU A 55 0.02 4.21 -2.42
CA LEU A 55 1.10 3.65 -3.22
C LEU A 55 1.09 4.14 -4.66
N LEU A 56 -0.08 4.32 -5.27
CA LEU A 56 -0.21 4.77 -6.66
C LEU A 56 -0.27 6.30 -6.83
N THR A 57 -0.11 7.07 -5.75
CA THR A 57 -0.13 8.54 -5.80
C THR A 57 1.30 9.08 -5.82
N ASN A 58 1.56 10.05 -6.71
CA ASN A 58 2.78 10.83 -6.70
C ASN A 58 2.77 11.84 -5.56
N GLU A 59 3.85 11.85 -4.77
CA GLU A 59 4.06 12.96 -3.85
C GLU A 59 4.44 14.21 -4.64
N THR A 60 3.78 15.32 -4.33
CA THR A 60 4.02 16.63 -4.94
C THR A 60 4.01 17.70 -3.84
N PRO A 61 4.45 18.94 -4.10
CA PRO A 61 4.35 20.01 -3.11
C PRO A 61 2.93 20.23 -2.54
N ILE A 62 1.90 19.84 -3.31
CA ILE A 62 0.48 19.91 -2.92
C ILE A 62 0.02 18.59 -2.28
N ILE A 63 0.46 17.44 -2.81
CA ILE A 63 0.07 16.10 -2.35
C ILE A 63 1.21 15.49 -1.54
N LYS A 64 1.16 15.57 -0.21
CA LYS A 64 2.26 15.18 0.70
C LYS A 64 2.12 13.79 1.33
N TYR A 65 1.67 12.79 0.56
CA TYR A 65 1.45 11.43 1.08
C TYR A 65 1.79 10.30 0.10
N GLY A 66 2.09 10.61 -1.16
CA GLY A 66 2.26 9.59 -2.19
C GLY A 66 3.51 8.74 -2.01
N LEU A 67 3.46 7.44 -2.34
CA LEU A 67 4.63 6.55 -2.32
C LEU A 67 5.01 6.00 -3.70
N TYR A 68 4.43 6.55 -4.78
CA TYR A 68 4.61 6.02 -6.14
C TYR A 68 6.06 5.94 -6.59
N GLU A 69 6.89 6.93 -6.26
CA GLU A 69 8.29 6.93 -6.67
C GLU A 69 9.13 5.84 -6.01
N LEU A 70 8.64 5.26 -4.90
CA LEU A 70 9.29 4.15 -4.20
C LEU A 70 8.85 2.78 -4.69
N LEU A 71 7.89 2.70 -5.64
CA LEU A 71 7.45 1.43 -6.18
C LEU A 71 8.63 0.73 -6.91
N PRO A 72 8.89 -0.57 -6.64
CA PRO A 72 10.01 -1.26 -7.26
C PRO A 72 9.91 -1.27 -8.79
N LYS A 73 10.91 -0.73 -9.49
CA LYS A 73 10.97 -0.62 -10.96
C LYS A 73 12.03 -1.55 -11.56
N SER A 74 12.97 -2.04 -10.75
CA SER A 74 14.08 -2.84 -11.24
C SER A 74 13.64 -4.18 -11.83
N GLN A 75 14.48 -4.67 -12.75
CA GLN A 75 14.45 -6.00 -13.38
C GLN A 75 15.53 -6.93 -12.80
N SER A 76 16.44 -6.38 -11.99
CA SER A 76 17.46 -7.13 -11.25
C SER A 76 16.91 -7.53 -9.88
N GLN A 77 17.13 -8.78 -9.48
CA GLN A 77 16.68 -9.27 -8.17
C GLN A 77 17.31 -8.48 -7.01
N ALA A 78 18.62 -8.18 -7.07
CA ALA A 78 19.31 -7.47 -5.99
C ALA A 78 18.78 -6.03 -5.80
N ASP A 79 18.59 -5.31 -6.90
CA ASP A 79 18.05 -3.95 -6.84
C ASP A 79 16.57 -3.96 -6.44
N PHE A 80 15.79 -4.94 -6.92
CA PHE A 80 14.40 -5.12 -6.53
C PHE A 80 14.27 -5.33 -5.02
N GLU A 81 15.14 -6.13 -4.40
CA GLU A 81 15.16 -6.31 -2.95
C GLU A 81 15.45 -4.99 -2.22
N GLN A 82 16.41 -4.19 -2.70
CA GLN A 82 16.72 -2.90 -2.10
C GLN A 82 15.56 -1.89 -2.23
N GLU A 83 14.88 -1.87 -3.37
CA GLU A 83 13.66 -1.09 -3.59
C GLU A 83 12.54 -1.55 -2.64
N CYS A 84 12.36 -2.86 -2.44
CA CYS A 84 11.36 -3.41 -1.53
C CYS A 84 11.64 -3.06 -0.06
N ILE A 85 12.90 -3.04 0.36
CA ILE A 85 13.30 -2.61 1.71
C ILE A 85 12.90 -1.15 1.93
N THR A 86 13.21 -0.29 0.96
CA THR A 86 12.86 1.14 1.00
C THR A 86 11.35 1.34 1.08
N LEU A 87 10.60 0.70 0.17
CA LEU A 87 9.14 0.80 0.14
C LEU A 87 8.50 0.29 1.44
N SER A 88 8.95 -0.86 1.95
CA SER A 88 8.40 -1.45 3.18
C SER A 88 8.60 -0.52 4.38
N SER A 89 9.78 0.07 4.49
CA SER A 89 10.10 1.05 5.54
C SER A 89 9.21 2.29 5.41
N ALA A 90 9.00 2.79 4.19
CA ALA A 90 8.11 3.91 3.94
C ALA A 90 6.64 3.59 4.28
N ILE A 91 6.14 2.39 3.95
CA ILE A 91 4.76 1.97 4.27
C ILE A 91 4.53 1.97 5.78
N VAL A 92 5.40 1.32 6.56
CA VAL A 92 5.19 1.16 8.01
C VAL A 92 5.43 2.45 8.79
N THR A 93 6.11 3.42 8.20
CA THR A 93 6.34 4.75 8.81
C THR A 93 5.46 5.85 8.22
N HIS A 94 4.65 5.55 7.20
CA HIS A 94 3.84 6.53 6.50
C HIS A 94 2.79 7.16 7.43
N LYS A 95 2.82 8.49 7.51
CA LYS A 95 1.83 9.35 8.16
C LYS A 95 1.42 10.47 7.23
N PHE A 96 0.14 10.85 7.25
CA PHE A 96 -0.29 12.09 6.59
C PHE A 96 0.22 13.29 7.38
N SER A 97 0.42 14.42 6.70
CA SER A 97 0.95 15.64 7.32
C SER A 97 0.05 16.24 8.39
N ASP A 98 -1.25 15.93 8.35
CA ASP A 98 -2.26 16.36 9.32
C ASP A 98 -2.46 15.36 10.47
N SER A 99 -1.76 14.23 10.46
CA SER A 99 -1.89 13.19 11.48
C SER A 99 -1.46 13.69 12.86
N THR A 100 -2.29 13.43 13.86
CA THR A 100 -1.98 13.73 15.27
C THR A 100 -2.12 12.48 16.13
N PRO A 101 -1.61 12.46 17.38
CA PRO A 101 -1.81 11.32 18.27
C PRO A 101 -3.29 10.99 18.57
N ASN A 102 -4.17 11.99 18.54
CA ASN A 102 -5.62 11.83 18.81
C ASN A 102 -6.45 11.56 17.54
N ASP A 103 -5.86 11.81 16.36
CA ASP A 103 -6.43 11.53 15.06
C ASP A 103 -5.34 10.89 14.16
N PRO A 104 -4.94 9.64 14.47
CA PRO A 104 -3.88 8.94 13.77
C PRO A 104 -4.28 8.67 12.32
N ASN A 105 -3.47 9.15 11.38
CA ASN A 105 -3.78 9.10 9.97
C ASN A 105 -2.56 8.68 9.14
N GLY A 106 -2.68 7.56 8.40
CA GLY A 106 -1.60 7.05 7.55
C GLY A 106 -1.56 5.53 7.54
N LEU A 107 -0.87 4.97 6.53
CA LEU A 107 -0.72 3.52 6.45
C LEU A 107 0.02 2.95 7.66
N GLY A 108 1.05 3.64 8.15
CA GLY A 108 1.89 3.12 9.23
C GLY A 108 1.18 2.92 10.57
N TYR A 109 0.03 3.55 10.79
CA TYR A 109 -0.81 3.34 11.98
C TYR A 109 -1.69 2.08 11.88
N THR A 110 -1.94 1.55 10.68
CA THR A 110 -2.77 0.36 10.44
C THR A 110 -1.95 -0.85 9.97
N VAL A 111 -0.92 -0.65 9.15
CA VAL A 111 0.06 -1.70 8.80
C VAL A 111 1.00 -1.94 9.97
N GLU A 112 0.99 -3.15 10.52
CA GLU A 112 1.84 -3.53 11.67
C GLU A 112 3.18 -4.05 11.20
N GLU A 113 3.15 -4.98 10.25
CA GLU A 113 4.33 -5.68 9.76
C GLU A 113 4.23 -5.92 8.25
N ILE A 114 5.36 -5.86 7.55
CA ILE A 114 5.51 -6.32 6.17
C ILE A 114 6.36 -7.59 6.16
N TYR A 115 5.80 -8.67 5.64
CA TYR A 115 6.45 -9.99 5.53
C TYR A 115 7.15 -10.22 4.21
N GLY A 116 6.83 -9.43 3.18
CA GLY A 116 7.43 -9.57 1.87
C GLY A 116 6.68 -8.83 0.79
N ILE A 117 7.35 -8.70 -0.35
CA ILE A 117 6.82 -8.05 -1.55
C ILE A 117 7.18 -8.91 -2.76
N SER A 118 6.21 -9.21 -3.62
CA SER A 118 6.43 -9.91 -4.89
C SER A 118 5.88 -9.11 -6.07
N LYS A 119 6.42 -9.38 -7.25
CA LYS A 119 5.83 -8.99 -8.53
C LYS A 119 5.29 -10.23 -9.21
N GLU A 120 4.00 -10.20 -9.56
CA GLU A 120 3.28 -11.30 -10.19
C GLU A 120 2.37 -10.77 -11.30
N THR A 121 2.22 -11.54 -12.37
CA THR A 121 1.26 -11.24 -13.45
C THR A 121 0.04 -12.12 -13.25
N LEU A 122 -1.13 -11.50 -13.09
CA LEU A 122 -2.41 -12.19 -12.94
C LEU A 122 -3.38 -11.61 -13.99
N ASP A 123 -3.99 -12.47 -14.81
CA ASP A 123 -4.94 -12.06 -15.85
C ASP A 123 -4.41 -10.90 -16.74
N ASP A 124 -3.17 -11.04 -17.22
CA ASP A 124 -2.45 -10.04 -18.04
C ASP A 124 -2.16 -8.69 -17.36
N VAL A 125 -2.39 -8.58 -16.04
CA VAL A 125 -2.08 -7.39 -15.24
C VAL A 125 -0.89 -7.67 -14.33
N ASN A 126 0.11 -6.80 -14.37
CA ASN A 126 1.23 -6.84 -13.44
C ASN A 126 0.82 -6.25 -12.09
N TYR A 127 1.04 -7.00 -11.02
CA TYR A 127 0.77 -6.59 -9.65
C TYR A 127 2.06 -6.56 -8.83
N LEU A 128 2.13 -5.59 -7.93
CA LEU A 128 2.95 -5.70 -6.73
C LEU A 128 2.06 -6.26 -5.63
N ILE A 129 2.44 -7.40 -5.06
CA ILE A 129 1.74 -8.03 -3.94
C ILE A 129 2.54 -7.76 -2.68
N VAL A 130 1.91 -7.16 -1.68
CA VAL A 130 2.50 -6.84 -0.39
C VAL A 130 1.84 -7.70 0.68
N SER A 131 2.62 -8.59 1.30
CA SER A 131 2.15 -9.46 2.40
C SER A 131 2.33 -8.74 3.73
N ALA A 132 1.24 -8.47 4.44
CA ALA A 132 1.25 -7.60 5.62
C ALA A 132 0.40 -8.11 6.79
N MET A 133 0.79 -7.76 8.02
CA MET A 133 -0.11 -7.80 9.18
C MET A 133 -0.79 -6.44 9.32
N ILE A 134 -2.11 -6.46 9.52
CA ILE A 134 -2.95 -5.26 9.60
C ILE A 134 -3.65 -5.27 10.95
N THR A 135 -3.62 -4.13 11.67
CA THR A 135 -4.31 -3.98 12.95
C THR A 135 -5.79 -4.34 12.80
N GLY A 136 -6.29 -5.20 13.68
CA GLY A 136 -7.69 -5.66 13.68
C GLY A 136 -7.98 -6.82 12.74
N VAL A 137 -6.96 -7.39 12.08
CA VAL A 137 -7.08 -8.59 11.23
C VAL A 137 -6.21 -9.70 11.80
N GLU A 138 -6.80 -10.87 12.07
CA GLU A 138 -6.09 -11.99 12.71
C GLU A 138 -5.01 -12.63 11.84
N ASN A 139 -5.18 -12.55 10.52
CA ASN A 139 -4.32 -13.22 9.54
C ASN A 139 -3.58 -12.20 8.67
N LYS A 140 -2.47 -12.66 8.07
CA LYS A 140 -1.77 -11.88 7.04
C LYS A 140 -2.70 -11.61 5.87
N VAL A 141 -2.58 -10.41 5.31
CA VAL A 141 -3.32 -9.95 4.15
C VAL A 141 -2.35 -9.75 2.99
N GLU A 142 -2.72 -10.26 1.81
CA GLU A 142 -2.01 -10.00 0.56
C GLU A 142 -2.65 -8.80 -0.14
N LEU A 143 -1.98 -7.65 -0.07
CA LEU A 143 -2.43 -6.39 -0.66
C LEU A 143 -1.96 -6.31 -2.11
N LYS A 144 -2.89 -6.35 -3.07
CA LYS A 144 -2.58 -6.34 -4.50
C LYS A 144 -2.63 -4.91 -5.05
N VAL A 145 -1.50 -4.43 -5.55
CA VAL A 145 -1.35 -3.09 -6.15
C VAL A 145 -1.14 -3.27 -7.66
N PRO A 146 -2.11 -2.90 -8.51
CA PRO A 146 -1.94 -3.02 -9.96
C PRO A 146 -0.92 -1.99 -10.46
N LEU A 147 0.03 -2.45 -11.27
CA LEU A 147 1.12 -1.64 -11.82
C LEU A 147 0.81 -1.12 -13.23
N THR A 148 -0.41 -1.33 -13.74
CA THR A 148 -0.86 -0.85 -15.05
C THR A 148 -0.73 0.66 -15.23
N LEU A 149 -0.85 1.45 -14.15
CA LEU A 149 -0.62 2.90 -14.20
C LEU A 149 0.87 3.27 -14.33
N LEU A 150 1.80 2.45 -13.84
CA LEU A 150 3.24 2.65 -14.07
C LEU A 150 3.62 2.41 -15.53
N GLU A 151 2.90 1.49 -16.19
CA GLU A 151 3.18 1.09 -17.56
C GLU A 151 2.64 2.09 -18.59
N LYS A 152 1.48 2.70 -18.31
CA LYS A 152 0.90 3.75 -19.17
C LYS A 152 1.68 5.07 -19.15
N ASN A 153 2.36 5.41 -18.05
CA ASN A 153 3.15 6.63 -17.93
C ASN A 153 4.60 6.51 -18.46
N LYS A 154 4.97 5.34 -19.03
CA LYS A 154 6.26 5.13 -19.71
C LYS A 154 6.18 5.30 -21.24
N GLN A 155 5.00 5.62 -21.77
CA GLN A 155 4.78 6.02 -23.18
C GLN A 155 4.66 7.53 -23.28
#